data_AF-A0A2T2Y7B6-F1
#
_entry.id   AF-A0A2T2Y7B6-F1
#
_cell.length_a   1.000
_cell.length_b   1.000
_cell.length_c   1.000
_cell.angle_alpha   90.00
_cell.angle_beta   90.00
_cell.angle_gamma   90.00
#
_symmetry.space_group_name_H-M   'P 1'
#
loop_
_entity.id
_entity.type
_entity.pdbx_description
1 polymer ?
#
loop_
_entity_poly.entity_id
_entity_poly.type
_entity_poly.pdbx_seq_one_letter_code
_entity_poly.pdbx_strand_id
1 'polypeptide(L)'
;MPDSSVWAVPVQLIATHRAEHYAKEFGGDLYRSLAEDTLPLFRSDDFEIEDWAANNMNWSDVQHAAKCIYPGDVDFQEGWVNGDKEVKEAAQ
;
A
#
# COMPACT_ATOMS: atom_id res chain seq x y z
N MET A 1 -5.78 -0.95 -7.93
CA MET A 1 -6.94 -1.22 -7.02
C MET A 1 -8.16 -1.57 -7.88
N PRO A 2 -9.24 -2.17 -7.32
CA PRO A 2 -10.43 -2.56 -8.11
C PRO A 2 -11.15 -1.39 -8.81
N ASP A 3 -11.03 -0.19 -8.27
CA ASP A 3 -11.53 1.07 -8.84
C ASP A 3 -10.59 1.66 -9.92
N SER A 4 -9.61 0.89 -10.39
CA SER A 4 -8.54 1.32 -11.31
C SER A 4 -7.59 2.39 -10.75
N SER A 5 -7.71 2.78 -9.48
CA SER A 5 -6.74 3.69 -8.88
C SER A 5 -5.37 3.03 -8.70
N VAL A 6 -4.31 3.84 -8.78
CA VAL A 6 -2.92 3.43 -8.62
C VAL A 6 -2.30 4.20 -7.45
N TRP A 7 -1.71 3.46 -6.53
CA TRP A 7 -1.14 3.98 -5.29
C TRP A 7 0.34 3.63 -5.21
N ALA A 8 1.18 4.63 -4.92
CA ALA A 8 2.57 4.42 -4.59
C ALA A 8 2.69 4.13 -3.09
N VAL A 9 3.40 3.06 -2.75
CA VAL A 9 3.73 2.68 -1.37
C VAL A 9 5.25 2.76 -1.20
N PRO A 10 5.77 3.36 -0.12
CA PRO A 10 7.22 3.40 0.11
C PRO A 10 7.81 2.00 0.31
N VAL A 11 8.80 1.64 -0.50
CA VAL A 11 9.53 0.35 -0.37
C VAL A 11 10.17 0.20 1.01
N GLN A 12 10.62 1.30 1.63
CA GLN A 12 11.19 1.27 2.97
C GLN A 12 10.19 0.74 4.02
N LEU A 13 8.91 1.05 3.88
CA LEU A 13 7.87 0.56 4.80
C LEU A 13 7.71 -0.97 4.68
N ILE A 14 7.66 -1.47 3.45
CA ILE A 14 7.59 -2.91 3.13
C ILE A 14 8.86 -3.62 3.64
N ALA A 15 10.03 -3.04 3.41
CA ALA A 15 11.30 -3.59 3.87
C ALA A 15 11.39 -3.65 5.39
N THR A 16 10.91 -2.61 6.09
CA THR A 16 10.89 -2.59 7.56
C THR A 16 9.96 -3.67 8.09
N HIS A 17 8.75 -3.81 7.52
CA HIS A 17 7.81 -4.86 7.90
C HIS A 17 8.40 -6.27 7.73
N ARG A 18 9.07 -6.53 6.60
CA ARG A 18 9.76 -7.81 6.37
C ARG A 18 10.90 -8.02 7.36
N ALA A 19 11.71 -7.00 7.61
CA ALA A 19 12.84 -7.11 8.51
C ALA A 19 12.39 -7.32 9.97
N GLU A 20 11.29 -6.70 10.41
CA GLU A 20 10.68 -6.95 11.73
C GLU A 20 10.22 -8.40 11.88
N HIS A 21 9.61 -8.98 10.84
CA HIS A 21 9.18 -10.38 10.83
C HIS A 21 10.35 -11.35 11.06
N TYR A 22 11.48 -11.10 10.39
CA TYR A 22 12.67 -11.96 10.46
C TYR A 22 13.68 -11.54 11.53
N ALA A 23 13.46 -10.44 12.27
CA ALA A 23 14.42 -9.93 13.25
C ALA A 23 14.89 -10.98 14.26
N LYS A 24 14.01 -11.91 14.66
CA LYS A 24 14.33 -13.03 15.55
C LYS A 24 15.47 -13.93 15.05
N GLU A 25 15.63 -14.08 13.74
CA GLU A 25 16.70 -14.87 13.11
C GLU A 25 18.06 -14.17 13.20
N PHE A 26 18.03 -12.85 13.44
CA PHE A 26 19.18 -11.99 13.63
C PHE A 26 19.39 -11.60 15.11
N GLY A 27 18.84 -12.40 16.04
CA GLY A 27 18.95 -12.14 17.48
C GLY A 27 18.03 -11.02 17.99
N GLY A 28 16.95 -10.72 17.26
CA GLY A 28 16.03 -9.62 17.54
C GLY A 28 16.48 -8.26 16.99
N ASP A 29 17.56 -8.22 16.20
CA ASP A 29 18.10 -6.98 15.64
C ASP A 29 17.46 -6.66 14.28
N LEU A 30 16.59 -5.65 14.28
CA LEU A 30 15.93 -5.13 13.09
C LEU A 30 16.93 -4.65 12.03
N TYR A 31 17.97 -3.91 12.42
CA TYR A 31 18.91 -3.32 11.47
C TYR A 31 19.73 -4.38 10.76
N ARG A 32 20.09 -5.46 11.48
CA ARG A 32 20.76 -6.62 10.87
C ARG A 32 19.83 -7.37 9.92
N SER A 33 18.60 -7.66 10.32
CA SER A 33 17.59 -8.27 9.45
C SER A 33 17.35 -7.45 8.17
N LEU A 34 17.35 -6.13 8.30
CA LEU A 34 17.22 -5.21 7.17
C LEU A 34 18.46 -5.24 6.26
N ALA A 35 19.67 -5.13 6.83
CA ALA A 35 20.92 -4.95 6.07
C ALA A 35 21.50 -6.26 5.50
N GLU A 36 21.38 -7.36 6.22
CA GLU A 36 21.97 -8.65 5.88
C GLU A 36 21.05 -9.52 5.00
N ASP A 37 19.73 -9.28 5.03
CA ASP A 37 18.75 -10.12 4.33
C ASP A 37 17.76 -9.31 3.47
N THR A 38 16.95 -8.44 4.08
CA THR A 38 15.84 -7.79 3.35
C THR A 38 16.31 -6.85 2.23
N LEU A 39 17.26 -5.96 2.49
CA LEU A 39 17.75 -5.02 1.48
C LEU A 39 18.53 -5.72 0.35
N PRO A 40 19.42 -6.69 0.62
CA PRO A 40 20.03 -7.49 -0.44
C PRO A 40 18.99 -8.17 -1.34
N LEU A 41 17.97 -8.81 -0.76
CA LEU A 41 16.91 -9.48 -1.52
C LEU A 41 16.14 -8.49 -2.40
N PHE A 42 15.63 -7.40 -1.81
CA PHE A 42 14.87 -6.38 -2.53
C PHE A 42 15.68 -5.65 -3.61
N ARG A 43 17.00 -5.56 -3.46
CA ARG A 43 17.88 -4.99 -4.50
C ARG A 43 18.15 -5.98 -5.64
N SER A 44 18.02 -7.27 -5.37
CA SER A 44 18.27 -8.32 -6.36
C SER A 44 17.06 -8.59 -7.23
N ASP A 45 15.85 -8.42 -6.69
CA ASP A 45 14.60 -8.68 -7.40
C ASP A 45 13.46 -7.82 -6.83
N ASP A 46 12.85 -7.00 -7.68
CA ASP A 46 11.70 -6.17 -7.32
C ASP A 46 10.44 -7.04 -7.06
N PHE A 47 10.38 -8.25 -7.64
CA PHE A 47 9.28 -9.20 -7.40
C PHE A 47 9.16 -9.56 -5.92
N GLU A 48 10.27 -9.63 -5.18
CA GLU A 48 10.27 -9.94 -3.75
C GLU A 48 9.61 -8.83 -2.91
N ILE A 49 9.62 -7.59 -3.40
CA ILE A 49 8.91 -6.47 -2.78
C ILE A 49 7.40 -6.66 -2.96
N GLU A 50 6.97 -6.99 -4.18
CA GLU A 50 5.57 -7.20 -4.54
C GLU A 50 4.99 -8.42 -3.83
N ASP A 51 5.70 -9.55 -3.85
CA ASP A 51 5.29 -10.80 -3.22
C ASP A 51 5.12 -10.62 -1.70
N TRP A 52 6.10 -9.98 -1.05
CA TRP A 52 6.00 -9.72 0.38
C TRP A 52 4.80 -8.82 0.72
N ALA A 53 4.64 -7.72 -0.02
CA ALA A 53 3.53 -6.79 0.20
C ALA A 53 2.16 -7.43 -0.04
N ALA A 54 2.02 -8.29 -1.06
CA ALA A 54 0.76 -8.92 -1.42
C ALA A 54 0.37 -10.08 -0.48
N ASN A 55 1.36 -10.86 -0.02
CA ASN A 55 1.10 -12.09 0.74
C ASN A 55 1.21 -11.92 2.27
N ASN A 56 1.94 -10.90 2.76
CA ASN A 56 2.23 -10.74 4.19
C ASN A 56 1.78 -9.41 4.79
N MET A 57 1.25 -8.48 3.98
CA MET A 57 0.74 -7.19 4.44
C MET A 57 -0.70 -6.98 3.98
N ASN A 58 -1.42 -6.14 4.70
CA ASN A 58 -2.74 -5.65 4.36
C ASN A 58 -2.69 -4.18 3.94
N TRP A 59 -3.76 -3.72 3.28
CA TRP A 59 -3.92 -2.29 2.98
C TRP A 59 -3.80 -1.41 4.25
N SER A 60 -4.30 -1.90 5.40
CA SER A 60 -4.20 -1.19 6.67
C SER A 60 -2.76 -0.87 7.09
N ASP A 61 -1.81 -1.71 6.68
CA ASP A 61 -0.41 -1.61 7.07
C ASP A 61 0.33 -0.53 6.26
N VAL A 62 -0.21 -0.15 5.09
CA VAL A 62 0.44 0.78 4.16
C VAL A 62 -0.34 2.06 3.90
N GLN A 63 -1.66 2.08 4.14
CA GLN A 63 -2.54 3.19 3.75
C GLN A 63 -2.13 4.55 4.31
N HIS A 64 -1.51 4.57 5.49
CA HIS A 64 -1.10 5.81 6.18
C HIS A 64 0.10 6.50 5.49
N ALA A 65 0.87 5.75 4.70
CA ALA A 65 2.03 6.24 3.95
C ALA A 65 1.82 6.18 2.42
N ALA A 66 0.73 5.58 1.97
CA ALA A 66 0.44 5.43 0.55
C ALA A 66 0.03 6.77 -0.08
N LYS A 67 0.47 7.00 -1.32
CA LYS A 67 0.11 8.18 -2.09
C LYS A 67 -0.61 7.78 -3.37
N CYS A 68 -1.82 8.28 -3.57
CA CYS A 68 -2.54 8.11 -4.82
C CYS A 68 -1.80 8.84 -5.96
N ILE A 69 -1.43 8.10 -7.00
CA ILE A 69 -0.73 8.60 -8.19
C ILE A 69 -1.72 8.79 -9.33
N TYR A 70 -2.61 7.83 -9.52
CA TYR A 70 -3.72 7.93 -10.45
C TYR A 70 -5.01 7.65 -9.68
N PRO A 71 -5.92 8.63 -9.56
CA PRO A 71 -7.23 8.37 -8.99
C PRO A 71 -7.97 7.36 -9.87
N GLY A 72 -8.94 6.65 -9.27
CA GLY A 72 -9.79 5.74 -10.02
C GLY A 72 -10.55 6.49 -11.12
N ASP A 73 -10.87 5.78 -12.20
CA ASP A 73 -11.69 6.35 -13.26
C ASP A 73 -13.14 6.41 -12.76
N VAL A 74 -13.61 7.63 -12.54
CA VAL A 74 -14.97 7.90 -12.07
C VAL A 74 -15.65 8.75 -13.12
N ASP A 75 -16.65 8.18 -13.80
CA ASP A 75 -17.51 8.94 -14.70
C ASP A 75 -18.45 9.82 -13.86
N PHE A 76 -17.95 11.01 -13.50
CA PHE A 76 -18.70 12.00 -12.75
C PHE A 76 -19.97 12.45 -13.48
N GLN A 77 -19.96 12.44 -14.82
CA GLN A 77 -21.12 12.82 -15.60
C GLN A 77 -22.21 11.74 -15.51
N GLU A 78 -21.85 10.47 -15.64
CA GLU A 78 -22.78 9.36 -15.45
C GLU A 78 -23.35 9.34 -14.04
N GLY A 79 -22.50 9.52 -13.02
CA GLY A 79 -22.96 9.66 -11.63
C GLY A 79 -23.91 10.84 -11.43
N TRP A 80 -23.61 11.99 -12.06
CA TRP A 80 -24.48 13.16 -12.01
C TRP A 80 -25.80 12.98 -12.76
N VAL A 81 -25.84 12.25 -13.89
CA VAL A 81 -27.08 12.04 -14.65
C VAL A 81 -27.90 10.92 -14.02
N ASN A 82 -27.29 9.75 -13.78
CA ASN A 82 -27.98 8.50 -13.48
C ASN A 82 -27.76 7.97 -12.06
N GLY A 83 -26.84 8.52 -11.27
CA GLY A 83 -26.63 8.11 -9.88
C GLY A 83 -27.83 8.38 -8.98
N ASP A 84 -27.93 7.63 -7.88
CA ASP A 84 -28.97 7.80 -6.85
C ASP A 84 -28.89 9.20 -6.23
N LYS A 85 -30.05 9.86 -6.14
CA LYS A 85 -30.18 11.24 -5.65
C LYS A 85 -31.36 11.39 -4.73
N GLU A 86 -31.21 12.21 -3.70
CA GLU A 86 -32.27 12.62 -2.80
C GLU A 86 -32.30 14.15 -2.73
N VAL A 87 -33.50 14.74 -2.85
CA VAL A 87 -33.70 16.19 -2.74
C VAL A 87 -34.03 16.53 -1.27
N LYS A 88 -33.29 17.47 -0.66
CA LYS A 88 -33.51 17.96 0.71
C LYS A 88 -33.57 19.49 0.74
N GLU A 89 -34.38 20.02 1.66
CA GLU A 89 -34.40 21.45 2.00
C GLU A 89 -33.04 21.85 2.60
N ALA A 90 -32.43 22.93 2.12
CA ALA A 90 -31.18 23.45 2.68
C ALA A 90 -31.46 24.14 4.03
N ALA A 91 -30.75 23.76 5.08
CA ALA A 91 -30.84 24.46 6.37
C ALA A 91 -30.42 25.93 6.19
N GLN A 92 -31.24 26.84 6.73
CA GLN A 92 -31.06 28.30 6.66
C GLN A 92 -29.81 28.78 7.39
#